data_AF-A0A9D4X6Y2-F1
#
_entry.id   AF-A0A9D4X6Y2-F1
#
_cell.length_a   1.000
_cell.length_b   1.000
_cell.length_c   1.000
_cell.angle_alpha   90.00
_cell.angle_beta   90.00
_cell.angle_gamma   90.00
#
_symmetry.space_group_name_H-M   'P 1'
#
loop_
_entity.id
_entity.type
_entity.pdbx_description
1 polymer ?
#
loop_
_entity_poly.entity_id
_entity_poly.type
_entity_poly.pdbx_seq_one_letter_code
_entity_poly.pdbx_strand_id
1 'polypeptide(L)'
;MDSASFPRPLISNVITHSLHRSCTTPHSARFGLWKNNVTNLAFYAVGFSKVGVEDMFDDSDLKRNENGAILGTFDSEITQENNDFFVSEAEGDPDCPSKGYSSIEHALNALREGKFVVVVDDENSNIEGNLIKAASLISTKNVAFMIKHGSGIISVGMKEQDLRRLNLPLMSPETEEEDSSAPTFTITVDAKYGTSTGVSAADRAKTILVLSSPESKPEDLRKPGHVFPLKYRNGGVLRRAGHTEASVDLVTLAGLPPFSVLTALVDVEDGNMASLPGLRSLALECNLPIVSITDLIRYRRKREKLVERTYVSDLPTKWGLFRAYCYSSKLDGTEHVAVVKVTKLFTKMVCWDVKHRTIFSRL
;
A
#
# COMPACT_ATOMS: atom_id res chain seq x y z
N MET A 1 0.22 57.39 -32.41
CA MET A 1 1.21 56.38 -32.81
C MET A 1 0.50 55.05 -32.82
N ASP A 2 0.47 54.45 -34.00
CA ASP A 2 -0.68 53.78 -34.58
C ASP A 2 -1.00 52.39 -34.02
N SER A 3 -2.30 52.18 -33.79
CA SER A 3 -2.96 50.88 -33.69
C SER A 3 -3.64 50.58 -35.02
N ALA A 4 -3.18 49.54 -35.73
CA ALA A 4 -3.83 49.04 -36.94
C ALA A 4 -4.55 47.71 -36.64
N SER A 5 -5.84 47.67 -36.98
CA SER A 5 -6.76 46.56 -36.84
C SER A 5 -7.45 46.25 -38.17
N PHE A 6 -7.80 44.96 -38.35
CA PHE A 6 -8.71 44.32 -39.34
C PHE A 6 -8.08 43.74 -40.64
N PRO A 7 -8.73 42.76 -41.34
CA PRO A 7 -9.94 41.95 -41.02
C PRO A 7 -9.85 40.41 -41.34
N ARG A 8 -10.92 39.68 -40.98
CA ARG A 8 -11.27 38.29 -41.38
C ARG A 8 -11.64 38.15 -42.89
N PRO A 9 -11.64 36.92 -43.43
CA PRO A 9 -12.79 36.40 -44.20
C PRO A 9 -13.13 34.93 -43.82
N LEU A 10 -14.41 34.59 -43.59
CA LEU A 10 -15.44 34.00 -44.49
C LEU A 10 -15.28 32.50 -44.85
N ILE A 11 -16.38 31.80 -44.63
CA ILE A 11 -16.66 30.35 -44.74
C ILE A 11 -16.94 29.96 -46.20
N SER A 12 -16.58 28.72 -46.58
CA SER A 12 -17.26 27.99 -47.66
C SER A 12 -17.38 26.50 -47.34
N ASN A 13 -18.63 26.02 -47.29
CA ASN A 13 -19.02 24.61 -47.24
C ASN A 13 -18.77 23.92 -48.59
N VAL A 14 -18.33 22.66 -48.57
CA VAL A 14 -18.52 21.73 -49.69
C VAL A 14 -19.08 20.41 -49.16
N ILE A 15 -20.26 20.08 -49.67
CA ILE A 15 -21.01 18.83 -49.48
C ILE A 15 -20.69 17.92 -50.67
N THR A 16 -20.43 16.63 -50.43
CA THR A 16 -20.61 15.57 -51.43
C THR A 16 -21.18 14.29 -50.78
N HIS A 17 -22.46 14.00 -51.10
CA HIS A 17 -23.07 12.66 -51.12
C HIS A 17 -22.53 11.91 -52.37
N SER A 18 -22.53 10.59 -52.59
CA SER A 18 -23.10 9.33 -52.05
C SER A 18 -22.40 8.18 -52.85
N LEU A 19 -22.34 6.89 -52.47
CA LEU A 19 -23.37 5.86 -52.66
C LEU A 19 -22.81 4.47 -52.28
N HIS A 20 -23.65 3.70 -51.58
CA HIS A 20 -23.82 2.24 -51.55
C HIS A 20 -22.73 1.26 -52.02
N ARG A 21 -22.39 0.30 -51.14
CA ARG A 21 -22.62 -1.14 -51.44
C ARG A 21 -22.81 -1.97 -50.17
N SER A 22 -23.99 -2.57 -50.07
CA SER A 22 -24.42 -3.57 -49.11
C SER A 22 -23.96 -4.97 -49.51
N CYS A 23 -23.65 -5.82 -48.53
CA CYS A 23 -23.77 -7.28 -48.67
C CYS A 23 -24.21 -7.89 -47.34
N THR A 24 -25.22 -8.76 -47.40
CA THR A 24 -25.98 -9.35 -46.30
C THR A 24 -25.62 -10.84 -46.10
N THR A 25 -25.26 -11.20 -44.84
CA THR A 25 -25.67 -12.37 -43.99
C THR A 25 -25.56 -13.83 -44.54
N PRO A 26 -25.74 -14.95 -43.76
CA PRO A 26 -26.15 -15.11 -42.34
C PRO A 26 -25.43 -16.26 -41.53
N HIS A 27 -25.98 -16.54 -40.34
CA HIS A 27 -25.80 -17.69 -39.39
C HIS A 27 -24.88 -17.44 -38.19
N SER A 28 -25.23 -17.74 -36.93
CA SER A 28 -26.44 -18.29 -36.31
C SER A 28 -26.37 -18.04 -34.80
N ALA A 29 -27.51 -17.70 -34.17
CA ALA A 29 -27.64 -17.56 -32.73
C ALA A 29 -27.83 -18.93 -32.06
N ARG A 30 -27.14 -19.17 -30.95
CA ARG A 30 -27.54 -20.16 -29.93
C ARG A 30 -27.74 -19.42 -28.61
N PHE A 31 -29.01 -19.32 -28.22
CA PHE A 31 -29.43 -18.98 -26.86
C PHE A 31 -29.22 -20.21 -25.96
N GLY A 32 -28.44 -20.06 -24.90
CA GLY A 32 -28.38 -20.99 -23.80
C GLY A 32 -28.93 -20.32 -22.55
N LEU A 33 -30.15 -20.69 -22.15
CA LEU A 33 -30.69 -20.42 -20.82
C LEU A 33 -29.82 -21.11 -19.77
N TRP A 34 -29.40 -20.39 -18.73
CA TRP A 34 -29.16 -21.02 -17.43
C TRP A 34 -29.99 -20.34 -16.34
N LYS A 35 -30.79 -21.20 -15.72
CA LYS A 35 -31.75 -20.99 -14.64
C LYS A 35 -31.19 -20.25 -13.43
N ASN A 36 -32.01 -19.33 -12.93
CA ASN A 36 -32.06 -18.86 -11.55
C ASN A 36 -32.17 -20.05 -10.58
N ASN A 37 -31.37 -20.03 -9.51
CA ASN A 37 -31.72 -20.69 -8.25
C ASN A 37 -31.56 -19.69 -7.11
N VAL A 38 -32.71 -19.30 -6.59
CA VAL A 38 -32.91 -18.52 -5.38
C VAL A 38 -32.88 -19.48 -4.20
N THR A 39 -32.01 -19.27 -3.23
CA THR A 39 -32.21 -19.79 -1.88
C THR A 39 -32.13 -18.66 -0.87
N ASN A 40 -33.30 -18.30 -0.36
CA ASN A 40 -33.52 -17.44 0.78
C ASN A 40 -32.75 -17.95 2.01
N LEU A 41 -31.96 -17.08 2.63
CA LEU A 41 -31.70 -17.16 4.07
C LEU A 41 -32.24 -15.88 4.71
N ALA A 42 -33.36 -16.03 5.42
CA ALA A 42 -33.93 -14.97 6.23
C ALA A 42 -33.03 -14.71 7.44
N PHE A 43 -32.47 -13.50 7.54
CA PHE A 43 -31.90 -12.99 8.78
C PHE A 43 -32.92 -12.05 9.44
N TYR A 44 -33.42 -12.45 10.61
CA TYR A 44 -34.15 -11.58 11.51
C TYR A 44 -33.19 -10.53 12.08
N ALA A 45 -33.34 -9.27 11.67
CA ALA A 45 -32.76 -8.14 12.38
C ALA A 45 -33.76 -7.68 13.45
N VAL A 46 -33.45 -7.95 14.72
CA VAL A 46 -34.14 -7.31 15.85
C VAL A 46 -33.46 -5.97 16.07
N GLY A 47 -34.13 -4.90 15.65
CA GLY A 47 -33.73 -3.53 15.98
C GLY A 47 -34.02 -3.24 17.44
N PHE A 48 -33.03 -2.72 18.18
CA PHE A 48 -33.27 -2.07 19.45
C PHE A 48 -33.08 -0.56 19.30
N SER A 49 -34.18 0.14 19.57
CA SER A 49 -34.28 1.59 19.62
C SER A 49 -33.57 2.17 20.82
N LYS A 50 -33.04 3.36 20.60
CA LYS A 50 -32.28 4.24 21.48
C LYS A 50 -33.21 5.00 22.43
N VAL A 51 -33.10 4.77 23.75
CA VAL A 51 -33.42 5.69 24.89
C VAL A 51 -32.73 5.06 26.11
N GLY A 52 -32.06 5.72 27.05
CA GLY A 52 -31.75 7.11 27.32
C GLY A 52 -30.62 7.15 28.36
N VAL A 53 -30.04 8.34 28.52
CA VAL A 53 -29.01 8.70 29.50
C VAL A 53 -29.64 8.74 30.89
N GLU A 54 -28.98 8.17 31.89
CA GLU A 54 -29.08 8.64 33.28
C GLU A 54 -27.78 8.28 34.03
N ASP A 55 -27.08 9.34 34.43
CA ASP A 55 -26.00 9.33 35.41
C ASP A 55 -26.57 8.98 36.79
N MET A 56 -25.96 8.04 37.50
CA MET A 56 -25.96 8.07 38.96
C MET A 56 -24.64 7.50 39.49
N PHE A 57 -23.75 8.41 39.87
CA PHE A 57 -22.84 8.19 40.97
C PHE A 57 -23.69 8.08 42.24
N ASP A 58 -23.57 6.98 42.97
CA ASP A 58 -23.87 6.99 44.39
C ASP A 58 -22.74 6.28 45.14
N ASP A 59 -22.16 7.04 46.05
CA ASP A 59 -21.01 6.73 46.87
C ASP A 59 -21.56 6.71 48.30
N SER A 60 -21.71 5.53 48.89
CA SER A 60 -21.90 5.43 50.34
C SER A 60 -21.39 4.10 50.91
N ASP A 61 -20.38 4.28 51.74
CA ASP A 61 -19.76 3.41 52.74
C ASP A 61 -20.62 2.27 53.32
N LEU A 62 -20.00 1.11 53.58
CA LEU A 62 -19.60 0.71 54.94
C LEU A 62 -18.98 -0.69 55.03
N LYS A 63 -17.88 -0.73 55.81
CA LYS A 63 -17.34 -1.81 56.67
C LYS A 63 -16.31 -2.80 56.12
N ARG A 64 -15.06 -2.39 56.35
CA ARG A 64 -13.92 -3.16 56.91
C ARG A 64 -14.33 -4.44 57.65
N ASN A 65 -13.72 -5.56 57.26
CA ASN A 65 -13.32 -6.59 58.22
C ASN A 65 -11.93 -7.12 57.82
N GLU A 66 -10.99 -6.96 58.74
CA GLU A 66 -9.62 -7.42 58.63
C GLU A 66 -9.55 -8.88 59.08
N ASN A 67 -8.87 -9.72 58.31
CA ASN A 67 -8.20 -10.92 58.80
C ASN A 67 -6.98 -11.16 57.92
N GLY A 68 -5.81 -10.99 58.51
CA GLY A 68 -4.53 -11.19 57.85
C GLY A 68 -4.20 -12.67 57.64
N ALA A 69 -3.46 -12.93 56.56
CA ALA A 69 -2.54 -14.06 56.46
C ALA A 69 -1.34 -13.63 55.63
N ILE A 70 -0.16 -13.94 56.15
CA ILE A 70 1.18 -13.53 55.73
C ILE A 70 1.78 -14.59 54.80
N LEU A 71 2.49 -14.11 53.78
CA LEU A 71 3.63 -14.71 53.05
C LEU A 71 3.42 -16.02 52.27
N GLY A 72 3.56 -15.90 50.95
CA GLY A 72 3.95 -16.97 50.05
C GLY A 72 4.67 -16.37 48.85
N THR A 73 5.96 -16.11 48.98
CA THR A 73 6.88 -15.82 47.87
C THR A 73 6.88 -17.05 46.96
N PHE A 74 6.26 -16.96 45.79
CA PHE A 74 6.45 -17.93 44.72
C PHE A 74 7.42 -17.35 43.71
N ASP A 75 8.58 -17.98 43.62
CA ASP A 75 9.58 -17.74 42.61
C ASP A 75 8.95 -17.79 41.22
N SER A 76 9.11 -16.71 40.46
CA SER A 76 8.72 -16.64 39.07
C SER A 76 9.70 -17.46 38.23
N GLU A 77 9.39 -18.73 38.02
CA GLU A 77 10.02 -19.53 36.98
C GLU A 77 9.59 -18.97 35.62
N ILE A 78 10.53 -18.34 34.91
CA ILE A 78 10.33 -17.83 33.55
C ILE A 78 10.29 -19.04 32.62
N THR A 79 9.10 -19.57 32.35
CA THR A 79 8.88 -20.50 31.24
C THR A 79 8.84 -19.69 29.95
N GLN A 80 9.84 -19.92 29.10
CA GLN A 80 9.91 -19.42 27.74
C GLN A 80 8.84 -20.14 26.90
N GLU A 81 7.61 -19.62 26.90
CA GLU A 81 6.55 -20.14 26.04
C GLU A 81 6.83 -19.71 24.59
N ASN A 82 6.99 -20.71 23.71
CA ASN A 82 7.16 -20.56 22.28
C ASN A 82 6.00 -19.72 21.70
N ASN A 83 6.34 -18.57 21.11
CA ASN A 83 5.44 -17.72 20.33
C ASN A 83 5.19 -18.34 18.94
N ASP A 84 4.63 -19.55 18.89
CA ASP A 84 4.07 -20.08 17.65
C ASP A 84 2.67 -19.49 17.48
N PHE A 85 2.63 -18.26 16.98
CA PHE A 85 1.40 -17.63 16.53
C PHE A 85 0.87 -18.45 15.36
N PHE A 86 -0.29 -19.08 15.56
CA PHE A 86 -0.96 -19.98 14.63
C PHE A 86 -0.92 -19.45 13.19
N VAL A 87 -0.08 -20.03 12.34
CA VAL A 87 -0.24 -19.94 10.89
C VAL A 87 -1.35 -20.93 10.56
N SER A 88 -2.56 -20.42 10.33
CA SER A 88 -3.63 -21.27 9.80
C SER A 88 -3.17 -21.85 8.46
N GLU A 89 -3.30 -23.16 8.27
CA GLU A 89 -3.03 -23.87 6.99
C GLU A 89 -3.98 -23.43 5.84
N ALA A 90 -4.77 -22.38 6.05
CA ALA A 90 -5.83 -21.95 5.15
C ALA A 90 -5.34 -21.00 4.03
N GLU A 91 -4.13 -20.46 4.13
CA GLU A 91 -3.45 -19.77 3.04
C GLU A 91 -2.09 -20.44 2.84
N GLY A 92 -1.83 -20.96 1.63
CA GLY A 92 -0.59 -21.66 1.31
C GLY A 92 0.68 -20.87 1.67
N ASP A 93 1.85 -21.51 1.62
CA ASP A 93 3.11 -20.91 2.10
C ASP A 93 3.23 -19.43 1.67
N PRO A 94 3.26 -18.48 2.62
CA PRO A 94 3.34 -17.05 2.32
C PRO A 94 4.61 -16.64 1.57
N ASP A 95 5.63 -17.53 1.51
CA ASP A 95 6.82 -17.34 0.69
C ASP A 95 6.68 -17.89 -0.73
N CYS A 96 5.62 -18.64 -1.00
CA CYS A 96 5.27 -19.11 -2.33
C CYS A 96 4.60 -17.96 -3.11
N PRO A 97 5.20 -17.53 -4.23
CA PRO A 97 4.63 -16.47 -5.04
C PRO A 97 3.32 -16.92 -5.70
N SER A 98 2.45 -15.95 -5.92
CA SER A 98 1.23 -16.15 -6.71
C SER A 98 1.59 -16.61 -8.13
N LYS A 99 0.73 -17.42 -8.75
CA LYS A 99 1.04 -18.07 -10.03
C LYS A 99 1.37 -17.05 -11.13
N GLY A 100 2.58 -17.17 -11.70
CA GLY A 100 3.06 -16.28 -12.76
C GLY A 100 3.79 -15.03 -12.26
N TYR A 101 4.13 -14.99 -10.96
CA TYR A 101 5.01 -13.99 -10.36
C TYR A 101 6.27 -14.63 -9.80
N SER A 102 7.30 -13.81 -9.61
CA SER A 102 8.55 -14.15 -8.92
C SER A 102 8.37 -14.09 -7.41
N SER A 103 9.20 -14.82 -6.66
CA SER A 103 9.23 -14.64 -5.20
C SER A 103 9.76 -13.25 -4.83
N ILE A 104 9.30 -12.75 -3.68
CA ILE A 104 9.81 -11.48 -3.14
C ILE A 104 11.32 -11.55 -2.93
N GLU A 105 11.85 -12.67 -2.44
CA GLU A 105 13.30 -12.85 -2.26
C GLU A 105 14.09 -12.69 -3.57
N HIS A 106 13.56 -13.19 -4.69
CA HIS A 106 14.18 -12.98 -6.00
C HIS A 106 14.20 -11.50 -6.38
N ALA A 107 13.11 -10.77 -6.14
CA ALA A 107 13.07 -9.32 -6.36
C ALA A 107 14.03 -8.55 -5.44
N LEU A 108 14.17 -8.95 -4.17
CA LEU A 108 15.13 -8.32 -3.25
C LEU A 108 16.58 -8.52 -3.73
N ASN A 109 16.93 -9.72 -4.18
CA ASN A 109 18.25 -10.00 -4.76
C ASN A 109 18.51 -9.17 -6.03
N ALA A 110 17.52 -9.06 -6.92
CA ALA A 110 17.64 -8.21 -8.10
C ALA A 110 17.89 -6.73 -7.72
N LEU A 111 17.19 -6.20 -6.71
CA LEU A 111 17.43 -4.84 -6.23
C LEU A 111 18.83 -4.66 -5.63
N ARG A 112 19.33 -5.62 -4.85
CA ARG A 112 20.70 -5.62 -4.30
C ARG A 112 21.76 -5.58 -5.41
N GLU A 113 21.52 -6.28 -6.51
CA GLU A 113 22.36 -6.26 -7.70
C GLU A 113 22.20 -4.98 -8.54
N GLY A 114 21.34 -4.05 -8.11
CA GLY A 114 21.04 -2.83 -8.86
C GLY A 114 20.32 -3.12 -10.17
N LYS A 115 19.42 -4.11 -10.21
CA LYS A 115 18.49 -4.36 -11.33
C LYS A 115 17.12 -3.74 -11.04
N PHE A 116 16.26 -3.70 -12.06
CA PHE A 116 14.87 -3.28 -11.89
C PHE A 116 13.99 -4.45 -11.43
N VAL A 117 12.84 -4.11 -10.86
CA VAL A 117 11.75 -5.03 -10.53
C VAL A 117 10.46 -4.45 -11.08
N VAL A 118 9.60 -5.28 -11.67
CA VAL A 118 8.23 -4.89 -12.02
C VAL A 118 7.31 -5.23 -10.86
N VAL A 119 6.52 -4.27 -10.38
CA VAL A 119 5.54 -4.47 -9.31
C VAL A 119 4.15 -4.18 -9.83
N VAL A 120 3.21 -5.08 -9.55
CA VAL A 120 1.81 -4.95 -9.95
C VAL A 120 0.87 -4.85 -8.75
N ASP A 121 -0.19 -4.05 -8.92
CA ASP A 121 -1.39 -4.03 -8.09
C ASP A 121 -2.30 -5.21 -8.52
N ASP A 122 -2.75 -6.03 -7.56
CA ASP A 122 -3.67 -7.15 -7.84
C ASP A 122 -5.13 -6.87 -7.41
N GLU A 123 -5.40 -5.72 -6.79
CA GLU A 123 -6.69 -5.41 -6.16
C GLU A 123 -7.72 -4.90 -7.19
N ASN A 124 -7.27 -4.44 -8.36
CA ASN A 124 -8.12 -3.78 -9.34
C ASN A 124 -8.27 -4.55 -10.67
N SER A 125 -9.44 -4.40 -11.31
CA SER A 125 -9.68 -4.93 -12.67
C SER A 125 -8.77 -4.31 -13.73
N ASN A 126 -8.19 -3.15 -13.43
CA ASN A 126 -7.18 -2.46 -14.23
C ASN A 126 -5.82 -2.59 -13.53
N ILE A 127 -5.14 -3.71 -13.75
CA ILE A 127 -3.82 -3.98 -13.18
C ILE A 127 -2.82 -2.96 -13.73
N GLU A 128 -2.20 -2.18 -12.83
CA GLU A 128 -1.13 -1.25 -13.16
C GLU A 128 0.24 -1.80 -12.73
N GLY A 129 1.21 -1.75 -13.64
CA GLY A 129 2.60 -2.13 -13.39
C GLY A 129 3.52 -0.93 -13.25
N ASN A 130 4.35 -0.91 -12.21
CA ASN A 130 5.43 0.06 -12.07
C ASN A 130 6.78 -0.63 -12.15
N LEU A 131 7.73 0.02 -12.83
CA LEU A 131 9.13 -0.36 -12.85
C LEU A 131 9.85 0.33 -11.69
N ILE A 132 10.46 -0.46 -10.80
CA ILE A 132 11.05 0.01 -9.54
C ILE A 132 12.54 -0.33 -9.45
N LYS A 133 13.30 0.58 -8.85
CA LYS A 133 14.72 0.39 -8.50
C LYS A 133 15.08 1.15 -7.23
N ALA A 134 16.18 0.77 -6.58
CA ALA A 134 16.81 1.61 -5.56
C ALA A 134 17.37 2.90 -6.19
N ALA A 135 16.94 4.05 -5.68
CA ALA A 135 17.32 5.36 -6.20
C ALA A 135 18.83 5.61 -6.07
N SER A 136 19.46 5.09 -5.02
CA SER A 136 20.91 5.19 -4.78
C SER A 136 21.77 4.48 -5.82
N LEU A 137 21.20 3.51 -6.56
CA LEU A 137 21.87 2.72 -7.60
C LEU A 137 21.44 3.14 -9.01
N ILE A 138 20.80 4.30 -9.15
CA ILE A 138 20.32 4.77 -10.45
C ILE A 138 21.48 5.21 -11.34
N SER A 139 21.29 5.09 -12.65
CA SER A 139 22.27 5.52 -13.67
C SER A 139 21.54 6.20 -14.82
N THR A 140 22.28 6.94 -15.65
CA THR A 140 21.73 7.55 -16.87
C THR A 140 21.06 6.52 -17.79
N LYS A 141 21.67 5.34 -17.94
CA LYS A 141 21.10 4.25 -18.76
C LYS A 141 19.80 3.72 -18.16
N ASN A 142 19.75 3.60 -16.83
CA ASN A 142 18.54 3.18 -16.13
C ASN A 142 17.40 4.18 -16.34
N VAL A 143 17.68 5.49 -16.21
CA VAL A 143 16.67 6.54 -16.46
C VAL A 143 16.23 6.55 -17.92
N ALA A 144 17.15 6.38 -18.88
CA ALA A 144 16.79 6.25 -20.29
C ALA A 144 15.86 5.04 -20.55
N PHE A 145 16.12 3.92 -19.87
CA PHE A 145 15.24 2.74 -19.91
C PHE A 145 13.85 3.04 -19.34
N MET A 146 13.78 3.73 -18.19
CA MET A 146 12.51 4.17 -17.60
C MET A 146 11.72 5.10 -18.53
N ILE A 147 12.40 6.00 -19.25
CA ILE A 147 11.75 6.90 -20.22
C ILE A 147 11.20 6.13 -21.41
N LYS A 148 11.95 5.12 -21.88
CA LYS A 148 11.57 4.33 -23.07
C LYS A 148 10.33 3.46 -22.83
N HIS A 149 10.20 2.90 -21.63
CA HIS A 149 9.15 1.91 -21.32
C HIS A 149 8.09 2.41 -20.34
N GLY A 150 8.32 3.57 -19.72
CA GLY A 150 7.40 4.16 -18.75
C GLY A 150 6.67 5.38 -19.29
N SER A 151 5.72 5.90 -18.52
CA SER A 151 4.93 7.09 -18.84
C SER A 151 5.74 8.40 -18.97
N GLY A 152 7.04 8.35 -18.68
CA GLY A 152 7.92 9.52 -18.62
C GLY A 152 7.88 10.26 -17.28
N ILE A 153 6.92 9.97 -16.41
CA ILE A 153 6.81 10.51 -15.04
C ILE A 153 7.71 9.68 -14.13
N ILE A 154 8.90 10.21 -13.84
CA ILE A 154 9.87 9.54 -12.97
C ILE A 154 9.73 10.07 -11.56
N SER A 155 9.33 9.17 -10.68
CA SER A 155 9.04 9.49 -9.29
C SER A 155 10.08 8.91 -8.35
N VAL A 156 10.26 9.53 -7.18
CA VAL A 156 11.16 9.07 -6.12
C VAL A 156 10.38 8.89 -4.83
N GLY A 157 10.27 7.66 -4.32
CA GLY A 157 9.62 7.37 -3.05
C GLY A 157 10.53 7.75 -1.89
N MET A 158 10.04 8.58 -0.96
CA MET A 158 10.82 9.12 0.15
C MET A 158 10.03 9.11 1.44
N LYS A 159 10.71 8.86 2.57
CA LYS A 159 10.11 9.03 3.89
C LYS A 159 9.82 10.49 4.18
N GLU A 160 8.81 10.74 5.00
CA GLU A 160 8.40 12.09 5.38
C GLU A 160 9.52 12.92 6.00
N GLN A 161 10.39 12.29 6.81
CA GLN A 161 11.55 12.97 7.40
C GLN A 161 12.53 13.52 6.35
N ASP A 162 12.71 12.81 5.23
CA ASP A 162 13.61 13.23 4.15
C ASP A 162 13.00 14.35 3.32
N LEU A 163 11.68 14.29 3.08
CA LEU A 163 10.94 15.39 2.47
C LEU A 163 11.03 16.66 3.31
N ARG A 164 10.86 16.54 4.65
CA ARG A 164 11.01 17.67 5.58
C ARG A 164 12.44 18.22 5.56
N ARG A 165 13.46 17.35 5.62
CA ARG A 165 14.88 17.74 5.53
C ARG A 165 15.20 18.54 4.27
N LEU A 166 14.66 18.14 3.12
CA LEU A 166 14.86 18.80 1.83
C LEU A 166 13.86 19.96 1.56
N ASN A 167 13.01 20.27 2.54
CA ASN A 167 11.96 21.28 2.47
C ASN A 167 11.06 21.09 1.23
N LEU A 168 10.56 19.87 1.03
CA LEU A 168 9.69 19.47 -0.08
C LEU A 168 8.24 19.39 0.39
N PRO A 169 7.48 20.52 0.38
CA PRO A 169 6.07 20.50 0.70
C PRO A 169 5.27 19.70 -0.34
N LEU A 170 4.10 19.23 0.10
CA LEU A 170 3.15 18.56 -0.76
C LEU A 170 2.66 19.52 -1.87
N MET A 171 2.38 18.97 -3.05
CA MET A 171 1.86 19.76 -4.17
C MET A 171 0.41 20.19 -3.94
N SER A 172 -0.37 19.31 -3.31
CA SER A 172 -1.72 19.57 -2.85
C SER A 172 -1.75 19.50 -1.32
N PRO A 173 -2.54 20.35 -0.64
CA PRO A 173 -2.73 20.22 0.80
C PRO A 173 -3.40 18.87 1.13
N GLU A 174 -2.97 18.23 2.22
CA GLU A 174 -3.66 17.05 2.76
C GLU A 174 -5.10 17.45 3.13
N THR A 175 -6.08 16.94 2.40
CA THR A 175 -7.50 17.06 2.75
C THR A 175 -7.95 15.80 3.50
N GLU A 176 -8.83 15.95 4.50
CA GLU A 176 -9.35 14.81 5.27
C GLU A 176 -10.17 13.82 4.43
N GLU A 177 -10.58 14.22 3.23
CA GLU A 177 -11.37 13.44 2.26
C GLU A 177 -10.51 12.81 1.14
N GLU A 178 -9.17 12.96 1.19
CA GLU A 178 -8.31 12.47 0.12
C GLU A 178 -8.39 10.95 -0.01
N ASP A 179 -8.66 10.49 -1.24
CA ASP A 179 -8.79 9.07 -1.58
C ASP A 179 -7.61 8.31 -0.98
N SER A 180 -7.90 7.46 0.02
CA SER A 180 -6.87 6.78 0.81
C SER A 180 -5.93 5.93 -0.06
N SER A 181 -6.34 5.64 -1.31
CA SER A 181 -5.59 4.91 -2.31
C SER A 181 -4.57 5.76 -3.09
N ALA A 182 -4.74 7.09 -3.19
CA ALA A 182 -3.94 7.92 -4.09
C ALA A 182 -2.50 8.18 -3.59
N PRO A 183 -1.50 8.26 -4.50
CA PRO A 183 -0.14 8.64 -4.14
C PRO A 183 -0.05 10.13 -3.79
N THR A 184 0.71 10.45 -2.75
CA THR A 184 0.88 11.83 -2.27
C THR A 184 2.12 12.46 -2.92
N PHE A 185 1.90 13.38 -3.86
CA PHE A 185 2.96 14.10 -4.58
C PHE A 185 3.47 15.32 -3.82
N THR A 186 4.77 15.59 -3.96
CA THR A 186 5.39 16.85 -3.55
C THR A 186 5.67 17.75 -4.74
N ILE A 187 6.08 18.98 -4.48
CA ILE A 187 6.60 19.86 -5.54
C ILE A 187 7.72 19.16 -6.32
N THR A 188 7.69 19.28 -7.65
CA THR A 188 8.73 18.69 -8.51
C THR A 188 10.06 19.39 -8.33
N VAL A 189 11.16 18.67 -8.60
CA VAL A 189 12.51 19.21 -8.40
C VAL A 189 13.48 18.81 -9.49
N ASP A 190 14.54 19.60 -9.62
CA ASP A 190 15.78 19.27 -10.32
C ASP A 190 16.98 19.49 -9.42
N ALA A 191 18.06 18.74 -9.62
CA ALA A 191 19.35 19.09 -9.04
C ALA A 191 19.80 20.45 -9.57
N LYS A 192 20.31 21.30 -8.68
CA LYS A 192 20.78 22.65 -9.01
C LYS A 192 22.13 22.65 -9.72
N TYR A 193 22.98 21.68 -9.40
CA TYR A 193 24.34 21.59 -9.91
C TYR A 193 24.55 20.33 -10.75
N GLY A 194 25.34 20.46 -11.83
CA GLY A 194 25.66 19.34 -12.71
C GLY A 194 24.49 18.89 -13.59
N THR A 195 23.52 19.78 -13.84
CA THR A 195 22.37 19.59 -14.72
C THR A 195 22.28 20.75 -15.72
N SER A 196 21.58 20.52 -16.83
CA SER A 196 21.31 21.52 -17.86
C SER A 196 19.86 22.03 -17.75
N THR A 197 18.97 21.53 -18.61
CA THR A 197 17.53 21.82 -18.60
C THR A 197 16.77 21.02 -17.55
N GLY A 198 17.34 19.92 -17.03
CA GLY A 198 16.68 19.04 -16.06
C GLY A 198 15.98 17.82 -16.67
N VAL A 199 15.62 17.88 -17.95
CA VAL A 199 14.74 16.88 -18.60
C VAL A 199 15.49 15.61 -19.03
N SER A 200 16.77 15.75 -19.38
CA SER A 200 17.56 14.66 -19.96
C SER A 200 17.67 13.46 -19.00
N ALA A 201 17.94 12.27 -19.54
CA ALA A 201 18.13 11.08 -18.70
C ALA A 201 19.29 11.27 -17.70
N ALA A 202 20.35 11.99 -18.11
CA ALA A 202 21.49 12.27 -17.26
C ALA A 202 21.13 13.27 -16.15
N ASP A 203 20.41 14.33 -16.50
CA ASP A 203 19.97 15.35 -15.53
C ASP A 203 19.02 14.75 -14.49
N ARG A 204 18.02 13.97 -14.93
CA ARG A 204 17.11 13.28 -14.01
C ARG A 204 17.82 12.24 -13.14
N ALA A 205 18.77 11.48 -13.69
CA ALA A 205 19.60 10.57 -12.88
C ALA A 205 20.36 11.34 -11.80
N LYS A 206 20.92 12.51 -12.13
CA LYS A 206 21.61 13.37 -11.15
C LYS A 206 20.66 13.87 -10.08
N THR A 207 19.46 14.33 -10.46
CA THR A 207 18.42 14.75 -9.51
C THR A 207 18.02 13.63 -8.56
N ILE A 208 17.81 12.41 -9.05
CA ILE A 208 17.46 11.23 -8.23
C ILE A 208 18.58 10.91 -7.23
N LEU A 209 19.85 11.02 -7.65
CA LEU A 209 21.00 10.81 -6.76
C LEU A 209 21.09 11.89 -5.66
N VAL A 210 20.75 13.15 -5.97
CA VAL A 210 20.68 14.23 -4.97
C VAL A 210 19.53 13.97 -3.99
N LEU A 211 18.35 13.58 -4.48
CA LEU A 211 17.21 13.24 -3.61
C LEU A 211 17.51 12.07 -2.67
N SER A 212 18.24 11.06 -3.15
CA SER A 212 18.57 9.85 -2.39
C SER A 212 19.83 9.96 -1.53
N SER A 213 20.46 11.14 -1.47
CA SER A 213 21.62 11.39 -0.62
C SER A 213 21.20 11.88 0.77
N PRO A 214 21.72 11.26 1.86
CA PRO A 214 21.49 11.75 3.22
C PRO A 214 22.14 13.13 3.47
N GLU A 215 23.21 13.45 2.73
CA GLU A 215 23.97 14.70 2.87
C GLU A 215 23.36 15.89 2.11
N SER A 216 22.38 15.62 1.24
CA SER A 216 21.77 16.67 0.43
C SER A 216 20.93 17.62 1.26
N LYS A 217 20.94 18.89 0.84
CA LYS A 217 20.27 20.00 1.51
C LYS A 217 19.23 20.63 0.58
N PRO A 218 18.27 21.40 1.11
CA PRO A 218 17.28 22.10 0.28
C PRO A 218 17.91 22.96 -0.83
N GLU A 219 19.10 23.54 -0.60
CA GLU A 219 19.79 24.43 -1.54
C GLU A 219 20.38 23.70 -2.75
N ASP A 220 20.50 22.37 -2.69
CA ASP A 220 20.98 21.53 -3.79
C ASP A 220 19.91 21.28 -4.86
N LEU A 221 18.67 21.70 -4.59
CA LEU A 221 17.50 21.45 -5.45
C LEU A 221 16.89 22.77 -5.96
N ARG A 222 16.45 22.76 -7.21
CA ARG A 222 15.56 23.77 -7.80
C ARG A 222 14.12 23.28 -7.77
N LYS A 223 13.19 24.21 -7.59
CA LYS A 223 11.73 23.98 -7.50
C LYS A 223 11.05 25.02 -8.40
N PRO A 224 10.15 24.65 -9.34
CA PRO A 224 9.83 23.28 -9.76
C PRO A 224 10.98 22.61 -10.55
N GLY A 225 10.78 21.36 -10.97
CA GLY A 225 11.68 20.62 -11.87
C GLY A 225 11.01 19.41 -12.53
N HIS A 226 11.79 18.38 -12.87
CA HIS A 226 11.33 17.28 -13.74
C HIS A 226 11.34 15.89 -13.08
N VAL A 227 11.71 15.78 -11.81
CA VAL A 227 11.57 14.57 -11.00
C VAL A 227 10.49 14.80 -9.93
N PHE A 228 9.70 13.77 -9.64
CA PHE A 228 8.50 13.83 -8.80
C PHE A 228 8.72 13.10 -7.47
N PRO A 229 9.10 13.79 -6.37
CA PRO A 229 9.21 13.13 -5.09
C PRO A 229 7.82 12.78 -4.53
N LEU A 230 7.68 11.57 -4.02
CA LEU A 230 6.46 10.99 -3.45
C LEU A 230 6.63 10.74 -1.96
N LYS A 231 5.62 11.08 -1.17
CA LYS A 231 5.59 10.79 0.27
C LYS A 231 5.20 9.34 0.52
N TYR A 232 6.13 8.59 1.11
CA TYR A 232 5.88 7.27 1.68
C TYR A 232 5.03 7.39 2.95
N ARG A 233 3.99 6.56 3.06
CA ARG A 233 3.18 6.47 4.29
C ARG A 233 3.80 5.47 5.26
N ASN A 234 4.07 5.91 6.48
CA ASN A 234 4.64 5.05 7.54
C ASN A 234 3.77 3.81 7.77
N GLY A 235 4.38 2.63 7.67
CA GLY A 235 3.70 1.33 7.65
C GLY A 235 3.76 0.65 6.28
N GLY A 236 4.01 1.42 5.22
CA GLY A 236 4.23 0.89 3.87
C GLY A 236 3.00 0.18 3.33
N VAL A 237 3.21 -0.92 2.61
CA VAL A 237 2.12 -1.69 1.98
C VAL A 237 1.10 -2.24 2.98
N LEU A 238 1.48 -2.35 4.24
CA LEU A 238 0.58 -2.78 5.31
C LEU A 238 -0.40 -1.69 5.74
N ARG A 239 -0.12 -0.42 5.42
CA ARG A 239 -1.00 0.74 5.66
C ARG A 239 -1.67 1.23 4.38
N ARG A 240 -0.97 1.22 3.25
CA ARG A 240 -1.50 1.56 1.93
C ARG A 240 -0.89 0.65 0.89
N ALA A 241 -1.70 -0.15 0.22
CA ALA A 241 -1.30 -1.06 -0.86
C ALA A 241 -1.02 -0.31 -2.18
N GLY A 242 -0.08 0.65 -2.17
CA GLY A 242 0.28 1.45 -3.35
C GLY A 242 1.71 1.20 -3.83
N HIS A 243 1.99 1.52 -5.10
CA HIS A 243 3.34 1.35 -5.67
C HIS A 243 4.41 2.22 -4.99
N THR A 244 4.05 3.40 -4.46
CA THR A 244 4.96 4.23 -3.66
C THR A 244 5.48 3.44 -2.46
N GLU A 245 4.57 2.86 -1.67
CA GLU A 245 4.92 2.09 -0.48
C GLU A 245 5.64 0.81 -0.85
N ALA A 246 5.14 0.07 -1.84
CA ALA A 246 5.77 -1.16 -2.30
C ALA A 246 7.22 -0.93 -2.76
N SER A 247 7.47 0.17 -3.46
CA SER A 247 8.80 0.51 -3.94
C SER A 247 9.80 0.79 -2.81
N VAL A 248 9.40 1.57 -1.81
CA VAL A 248 10.25 1.90 -0.66
C VAL A 248 10.43 0.69 0.25
N ASP A 249 9.38 -0.11 0.45
CA ASP A 249 9.43 -1.33 1.25
C ASP A 249 10.38 -2.36 0.64
N LEU A 250 10.28 -2.63 -0.66
CA LEU A 250 11.19 -3.56 -1.34
C LEU A 250 12.66 -3.11 -1.25
N VAL A 251 12.94 -1.82 -1.47
CA VAL A 251 14.30 -1.28 -1.34
C VAL A 251 14.80 -1.40 0.10
N THR A 252 13.93 -1.15 1.09
CA THR A 252 14.27 -1.28 2.51
C THR A 252 14.55 -2.74 2.88
N LEU A 253 13.69 -3.69 2.46
CA LEU A 253 13.86 -5.13 2.68
C LEU A 253 15.10 -5.68 1.96
N ALA A 254 15.50 -5.08 0.85
CA ALA A 254 16.75 -5.41 0.16
C ALA A 254 17.99 -4.98 0.96
N GLY A 255 17.84 -4.20 2.04
CA GLY A 255 18.95 -3.68 2.85
C GLY A 255 19.59 -2.42 2.27
N LEU A 256 18.89 -1.72 1.36
CA LEU A 256 19.36 -0.51 0.70
C LEU A 256 18.75 0.75 1.37
N PRO A 257 19.34 1.94 1.17
CA PRO A 257 18.76 3.20 1.66
C PRO A 257 17.31 3.36 1.17
N PRO A 258 16.37 3.84 2.02
CA PRO A 258 14.93 3.80 1.76
C PRO A 258 14.46 4.87 0.77
N PHE A 259 15.14 4.97 -0.36
CA PHE A 259 14.82 5.82 -1.50
C PHE A 259 14.62 4.92 -2.71
N SER A 260 13.40 4.91 -3.24
CA SER A 260 13.07 4.16 -4.45
C SER A 260 12.89 5.12 -5.62
N VAL A 261 13.07 4.63 -6.83
CA VAL A 261 12.64 5.32 -8.05
C VAL A 261 11.66 4.42 -8.79
N LEU A 262 10.58 5.02 -9.29
CA LEU A 262 9.50 4.31 -9.95
C LEU A 262 8.92 5.10 -11.13
N THR A 263 8.41 4.36 -12.12
CA THR A 263 7.59 4.89 -13.21
C THR A 263 6.51 3.87 -13.55
N ALA A 264 5.31 4.36 -13.88
CA ALA A 264 4.26 3.51 -14.41
C ALA A 264 4.66 3.04 -15.82
N LEU A 265 4.44 1.76 -16.13
CA LEU A 265 4.77 1.16 -17.41
C LEU A 265 3.62 1.36 -18.40
N VAL A 266 3.99 1.70 -19.64
CA VAL A 266 3.05 1.95 -20.74
C VAL A 266 3.38 1.03 -21.90
N ASP A 267 2.37 0.71 -22.70
CA ASP A 267 2.58 0.08 -24.00
C ASP A 267 3.23 1.11 -24.93
N VAL A 268 4.35 0.73 -25.56
CA VAL A 268 5.18 1.64 -26.35
C VAL A 268 4.56 1.94 -27.71
N GLU A 269 3.67 1.07 -28.20
CA GLU A 269 3.06 1.19 -29.53
C GLU A 269 1.82 2.10 -29.51
N ASP A 270 0.96 1.97 -28.49
CA ASP A 270 -0.30 2.73 -28.41
C ASP A 270 -0.34 3.79 -27.30
N GLY A 271 0.61 3.76 -26.36
CA GLY A 271 0.71 4.71 -25.24
C GLY A 271 -0.25 4.45 -24.08
N ASN A 272 -1.06 3.39 -24.13
CA ASN A 272 -1.94 3.01 -23.03
C ASN A 272 -1.14 2.41 -21.86
N MET A 273 -1.79 2.26 -20.70
CA MET A 273 -1.20 1.55 -19.57
C MET A 273 -0.90 0.10 -19.96
N ALA A 274 0.30 -0.38 -19.63
CA ALA A 274 0.73 -1.71 -20.02
C ALA A 274 -0.14 -2.78 -19.34
N SER A 275 -0.77 -3.63 -20.17
CA SER A 275 -1.55 -4.77 -19.68
C SER A 275 -0.66 -5.81 -18.99
N LEU A 276 -1.23 -6.64 -18.09
CA LEU A 276 -0.48 -7.71 -17.42
C LEU A 276 0.28 -8.65 -18.39
N PRO A 277 -0.29 -9.08 -19.54
CA PRO A 277 0.48 -9.80 -20.56
C PRO A 277 1.69 -9.01 -21.09
N GLY A 278 1.51 -7.72 -21.39
CA GLY A 278 2.59 -6.84 -21.84
C GLY A 278 3.69 -6.67 -20.78
N LEU A 279 3.31 -6.48 -19.52
CA LEU A 279 4.24 -6.43 -18.39
C LEU A 279 5.07 -7.71 -18.26
N ARG A 280 4.44 -8.88 -18.43
CA ARG A 280 5.13 -10.17 -18.41
C ARG A 280 6.08 -10.35 -19.58
N SER A 281 5.69 -9.92 -20.78
CA SER A 281 6.57 -9.94 -21.96
C SER A 281 7.80 -9.06 -21.74
N LEU A 282 7.60 -7.82 -21.29
CA LEU A 282 8.71 -6.90 -20.98
C LEU A 282 9.63 -7.47 -19.89
N ALA A 283 9.05 -8.02 -18.83
CA ALA A 283 9.81 -8.65 -17.75
C ALA A 283 10.65 -9.83 -18.25
N LEU A 284 10.12 -10.65 -19.15
CA LEU A 284 10.84 -11.78 -19.74
C LEU A 284 11.96 -11.30 -20.68
N GLU A 285 11.66 -10.37 -21.59
CA GLU A 285 12.63 -9.81 -22.55
C GLU A 285 13.81 -9.12 -21.86
N CYS A 286 13.52 -8.39 -20.78
CA CYS A 286 14.53 -7.64 -20.03
C CYS A 286 15.12 -8.42 -18.84
N ASN A 287 14.69 -9.67 -18.64
CA ASN A 287 15.07 -10.53 -17.51
C ASN A 287 14.89 -9.83 -16.14
N LEU A 288 13.69 -9.29 -15.92
CA LEU A 288 13.29 -8.60 -14.70
C LEU A 288 12.33 -9.48 -13.90
N PRO A 289 12.47 -9.58 -12.57
CA PRO A 289 11.45 -10.18 -11.74
C PRO A 289 10.18 -9.32 -11.77
N ILE A 290 9.04 -9.99 -11.85
CA ILE A 290 7.71 -9.40 -11.69
C ILE A 290 7.09 -9.92 -10.40
N VAL A 291 6.68 -9.03 -9.51
CA VAL A 291 6.09 -9.37 -8.21
C VAL A 291 4.79 -8.60 -8.02
N SER A 292 3.97 -9.05 -7.08
CA SER A 292 2.73 -8.35 -6.74
C SER A 292 2.75 -7.73 -5.34
N ILE A 293 1.96 -6.67 -5.16
CA ILE A 293 1.81 -6.01 -3.86
C ILE A 293 1.20 -6.97 -2.83
N THR A 294 0.27 -7.84 -3.24
CA THR A 294 -0.32 -8.87 -2.38
C THR A 294 0.75 -9.82 -1.83
N ASP A 295 1.65 -10.31 -2.70
CA ASP A 295 2.75 -11.18 -2.29
C ASP A 295 3.71 -10.47 -1.33
N LEU A 296 3.96 -9.18 -1.56
CA LEU A 296 4.77 -8.35 -0.66
C LEU A 296 4.11 -8.17 0.72
N ILE A 297 2.79 -7.94 0.76
CA ILE A 297 2.02 -7.87 2.01
C ILE A 297 2.13 -9.19 2.78
N ARG A 298 1.94 -10.33 2.11
CA ARG A 298 2.10 -11.68 2.73
C ARG A 298 3.51 -11.88 3.25
N TYR A 299 4.53 -11.53 2.46
CA TYR A 299 5.94 -11.66 2.82
C TYR A 299 6.30 -10.85 4.08
N ARG A 300 5.80 -9.60 4.18
CA ARG A 300 6.03 -8.73 5.36
C ARG A 300 5.27 -9.21 6.59
N ARG A 301 4.00 -9.59 6.46
CA ARG A 301 3.18 -10.10 7.60
C ARG A 301 3.79 -11.32 8.28
N LYS A 302 4.44 -12.20 7.53
CA LYS A 302 5.14 -13.39 8.08
C LYS A 302 6.37 -13.02 8.92
N ARG A 303 7.05 -11.90 8.61
CA ARG A 303 8.39 -11.58 9.13
C ARG A 303 8.41 -10.44 10.14
N GLU A 304 7.39 -9.59 10.14
CA GLU A 304 7.36 -8.39 10.97
C GLU A 304 6.40 -8.54 12.15
N LYS A 305 6.86 -8.12 13.33
CA LYS A 305 6.00 -8.04 14.52
C LYS A 305 5.16 -6.77 14.47
N LEU A 306 3.96 -6.87 13.89
CA LEU A 306 3.07 -5.74 13.63
C LEU A 306 2.29 -5.25 14.86
N VAL A 307 2.17 -6.10 15.88
CA VAL A 307 1.45 -5.79 17.12
C VAL A 307 2.31 -6.06 18.34
N GLU A 308 2.09 -5.29 19.40
CA GLU A 308 2.74 -5.44 20.68
C GLU A 308 1.71 -5.59 21.78
N ARG A 309 1.86 -6.63 22.61
CA ARG A 309 0.98 -6.84 23.76
C ARG A 309 1.30 -5.80 24.83
N THR A 310 0.33 -4.95 25.15
CA THR A 310 0.49 -3.84 26.10
C THR A 310 -0.01 -4.20 27.49
N TYR A 311 -1.19 -4.82 27.58
CA TYR A 311 -1.83 -5.14 28.86
C TYR A 311 -2.46 -6.52 28.86
N VAL A 312 -2.60 -7.09 30.05
CA VAL A 312 -3.34 -8.32 30.31
C VAL A 312 -4.21 -8.09 31.52
N SER A 313 -5.51 -8.38 31.40
CA SER A 313 -6.44 -8.32 32.52
C SER A 313 -7.31 -9.56 32.55
N ASP A 314 -7.64 -10.01 33.76
CA ASP A 314 -8.73 -10.97 33.92
C ASP A 314 -10.07 -10.23 33.73
N LEU A 315 -10.98 -10.87 33.00
CA LEU A 315 -12.28 -10.33 32.62
C LEU A 315 -13.36 -11.31 33.11
N PRO A 316 -13.82 -11.19 34.37
CA PRO A 316 -14.93 -11.97 34.87
C PRO A 316 -16.22 -11.51 34.18
N THR A 317 -16.91 -12.44 33.52
CA THR A 317 -18.18 -12.17 32.83
C THR A 317 -19.25 -13.15 33.26
N LYS A 318 -20.53 -12.86 32.95
CA LYS A 318 -21.63 -13.81 33.17
C LYS A 318 -21.48 -15.15 32.43
N TRP A 319 -20.59 -15.24 31.44
CA TRP A 319 -20.30 -16.45 30.66
C TRP A 319 -19.05 -17.22 31.14
N GLY A 320 -18.46 -16.78 32.26
CA GLY A 320 -17.26 -17.35 32.87
C GLY A 320 -16.09 -16.38 32.91
N LEU A 321 -14.94 -16.90 33.35
CA LEU A 321 -13.69 -16.15 33.41
C LEU A 321 -13.01 -16.13 32.04
N PHE A 322 -12.70 -14.93 31.57
CA PHE A 322 -11.90 -14.69 30.38
C PHE A 322 -10.62 -13.95 30.76
N ARG A 323 -9.64 -13.98 29.87
CA ARG A 323 -8.47 -13.13 29.91
C ARG A 323 -8.50 -12.22 28.69
N ALA A 324 -8.44 -10.92 28.91
CA ALA A 324 -8.35 -9.91 27.88
C ALA A 324 -6.87 -9.55 27.67
N TYR A 325 -6.39 -9.71 26.44
CA TYR A 325 -5.06 -9.31 26.00
C TYR A 325 -5.19 -8.08 25.11
N CYS A 326 -4.64 -6.95 25.55
CA CYS A 326 -4.59 -5.74 24.75
C CYS A 326 -3.32 -5.76 23.89
N TYR A 327 -3.47 -5.46 22.60
CA TYR A 327 -2.42 -5.33 21.62
C TYR A 327 -2.47 -3.94 21.02
N SER A 328 -1.34 -3.26 20.93
CA SER A 328 -1.21 -2.01 20.17
C SER A 328 -0.57 -2.30 18.82
N SER A 329 -1.19 -1.81 17.76
CA SER A 329 -0.66 -1.83 16.40
C SER A 329 0.52 -0.87 16.26
N LYS A 330 1.66 -1.37 15.76
CA LYS A 330 2.84 -0.54 15.49
C LYS A 330 2.68 0.36 14.26
N LEU A 331 1.61 0.18 13.48
CA LEU A 331 1.39 0.89 12.22
C LEU A 331 0.63 2.20 12.43
N ASP A 332 -0.37 2.18 13.31
CA ASP A 332 -1.33 3.28 13.50
C ASP A 332 -1.67 3.54 14.98
N GLY A 333 -1.10 2.76 15.90
CA GLY A 333 -1.35 2.87 17.34
C GLY A 333 -2.71 2.34 17.78
N THR A 334 -3.51 1.76 16.87
CA THR A 334 -4.84 1.24 17.20
C THR A 334 -4.70 0.09 18.20
N GLU A 335 -5.57 0.10 19.22
CA GLU A 335 -5.63 -0.95 20.23
C GLU A 335 -6.65 -2.03 19.85
N HIS A 336 -6.22 -3.28 19.89
CA HIS A 336 -7.03 -4.46 19.66
C HIS A 336 -7.07 -5.31 20.93
N VAL A 337 -8.21 -5.94 21.22
CA VAL A 337 -8.35 -6.80 22.40
C VAL A 337 -8.67 -8.22 21.97
N ALA A 338 -7.83 -9.18 22.35
CA ALA A 338 -8.12 -10.59 22.23
C ALA A 338 -8.71 -11.10 23.54
N VAL A 339 -9.96 -11.57 23.51
CA VAL A 339 -10.64 -12.14 24.67
C VAL A 339 -10.56 -13.66 24.57
N VAL A 340 -9.90 -14.26 25.55
CA VAL A 340 -9.61 -15.69 25.58
C VAL A 340 -10.32 -16.34 26.75
N LYS A 341 -11.11 -17.38 26.50
CA LYS A 341 -11.77 -18.11 27.59
C LYS A 341 -10.72 -18.91 28.36
N VAL A 342 -10.69 -18.75 29.68
CA VAL A 342 -9.79 -19.53 30.53
C VAL A 342 -10.45 -20.90 30.74
N THR A 343 -9.93 -21.92 30.06
CA THR A 343 -10.39 -23.31 30.21
C THR A 343 -9.20 -24.20 30.60
N LYS A 344 -9.41 -25.14 31.51
CA LYS A 344 -8.35 -26.03 32.05
C LYS A 344 -7.68 -26.95 31.01
N LEU A 345 -8.14 -26.99 29.75
CA LEU A 345 -7.59 -27.89 28.73
C LEU A 345 -7.61 -27.40 27.27
N PHE A 346 -8.29 -26.31 26.90
CA PHE A 346 -8.29 -25.82 25.51
C PHE A 346 -8.54 -24.31 25.43
N THR A 347 -7.75 -23.60 24.64
CA THR A 347 -7.82 -22.16 24.44
C THR A 347 -8.67 -21.85 23.20
N LYS A 348 -9.82 -21.19 23.36
CA LYS A 348 -10.54 -20.54 22.24
C LYS A 348 -10.36 -19.03 22.34
N MET A 349 -9.79 -18.43 21.31
CA MET A 349 -9.50 -17.00 21.20
C MET A 349 -10.50 -16.30 20.29
N VAL A 350 -11.01 -15.14 20.71
CA VAL A 350 -11.83 -14.26 19.87
C VAL A 350 -11.20 -12.87 19.88
N CYS A 351 -10.94 -12.29 18.72
CA CYS A 351 -10.32 -10.97 18.56
C CYS A 351 -11.37 -9.88 18.34
N TRP A 352 -11.18 -8.73 18.97
CA TRP A 352 -12.09 -7.59 18.93
C TRP A 352 -11.33 -6.30 18.61
N ASP A 353 -11.80 -5.53 17.63
CA ASP A 353 -11.30 -4.19 17.35
C ASP A 353 -12.06 -3.16 18.19
N VAL A 354 -11.35 -2.51 19.12
CA VAL A 354 -11.94 -1.57 20.08
C VAL A 354 -12.40 -0.29 19.39
N LYS A 355 -11.71 0.13 18.33
CA LYS A 355 -11.94 1.42 17.65
C LYS A 355 -13.15 1.35 16.72
N HIS A 356 -13.34 0.21 16.04
CA HIS A 356 -14.45 0.02 15.10
C HIS A 356 -15.65 -0.77 15.67
N ARG A 357 -15.55 -1.30 16.90
CA ARG A 357 -16.57 -2.16 17.53
C ARG A 357 -16.96 -3.36 16.66
N THR A 358 -16.01 -3.88 15.89
CA THR A 358 -16.24 -4.99 14.94
C THR A 358 -15.59 -6.27 15.46
N ILE A 359 -16.34 -7.38 15.43
CA ILE A 359 -15.84 -8.71 15.77
C ILE A 359 -15.15 -9.30 14.54
N PHE A 360 -13.87 -9.64 14.66
CA PHE A 360 -13.18 -10.46 13.67
C PHE A 360 -13.15 -11.91 14.15
N SER A 361 -13.97 -12.76 13.54
CA SER A 361 -13.84 -14.21 13.71
C SER A 361 -12.83 -14.73 12.69
N ARG A 362 -11.72 -15.29 13.20
CA ARG A 362 -10.54 -15.86 12.52
C ARG A 362 -9.35 -14.91 12.41
N LEU A 363 -8.35 -15.20 13.25
CA LEU A 363 -6.92 -15.14 12.92
C LEU A 363 -6.36 -16.53 13.22
#